data_AF-A0A919XSG9-F1
#
_entry.id   AF-A0A919XSG9-F1
#
_cell.length_a   1.000
_cell.length_b   1.000
_cell.length_c   1.000
_cell.angle_alpha   90.00
_cell.angle_beta   90.00
_cell.angle_gamma   90.00
#
_symmetry.space_group_name_H-M   'P 1'
#
loop_
_entity.id
_entity.type
_entity.pdbx_description
1 polymer ?
#
loop_
_entity_poly.entity_id
_entity_poly.type
_entity_poly.pdbx_seq_one_letter_code
_entity_poly.pdbx_strand_id
1 'polypeptide(L)'
;MGEQHQHQEFTDCGIPTYDSRNLVIRDDIMAKAKELAGLIGTSEEVRQFQKAEQMIQQHERIQQLISTIKKKQKEVVAFESFQNKAMVDKIEQEIAELQDELDGIPLVTEFQQSQSDINYLLQLVISVIRDTVSEKVNVEAGSEPATTSGYGE
;
A
#
# COMPACT_ATOMS: atom_id res chain seq x y z
N MET A 1 -30.72 -26.50 -18.00
CA MET A 1 -30.65 -26.49 -16.54
C MET A 1 -29.49 -27.38 -16.14
N GLY A 2 -28.36 -26.77 -15.78
CA GLY A 2 -27.20 -27.47 -15.26
C GLY A 2 -26.74 -26.71 -14.03
N GLU A 3 -27.20 -27.15 -12.86
CA GLU A 3 -26.76 -26.62 -11.57
C GLU A 3 -25.32 -27.06 -11.35
N GLN A 4 -24.39 -26.10 -11.38
CA GLN A 4 -23.03 -26.34 -10.93
C GLN A 4 -23.04 -26.35 -9.40
N HIS A 5 -23.07 -27.55 -8.82
CA HIS A 5 -22.83 -27.73 -7.39
C HIS A 5 -21.37 -27.36 -7.09
N GLN A 6 -21.16 -26.24 -6.40
CA GLN A 6 -19.89 -25.93 -5.77
C GLN A 6 -19.70 -26.90 -4.59
N HIS A 7 -18.70 -27.78 -4.68
CA HIS A 7 -18.28 -28.63 -3.57
C HIS A 7 -17.67 -27.74 -2.48
N GLN A 8 -18.41 -27.53 -1.40
CA GLN A 8 -17.92 -26.82 -0.22
C GLN A 8 -17.25 -27.85 0.70
N GLU A 9 -15.92 -27.87 0.72
CA GLU A 9 -15.18 -28.65 1.72
C GLU A 9 -15.26 -27.92 3.07
N PHE A 10 -15.32 -28.67 4.17
CA PHE A 10 -15.41 -28.15 5.53
C PHE A 10 -14.22 -28.65 6.36
N THR A 11 -13.71 -27.79 7.25
CA THR A 11 -12.73 -28.17 8.28
C THR A 11 -13.35 -29.14 9.28
N ASP A 12 -12.49 -29.82 10.06
CA ASP A 12 -12.89 -30.72 11.16
C ASP A 12 -13.81 -30.03 12.21
N CYS A 13 -13.83 -28.70 12.24
CA CYS A 13 -14.72 -27.89 13.09
C CYS A 13 -16.00 -27.40 12.37
N GLY A 14 -16.32 -27.90 11.17
CA GLY A 14 -17.52 -27.51 10.42
C GLY A 14 -17.45 -26.11 9.79
N ILE A 15 -16.27 -25.49 9.73
CA ILE A 15 -16.06 -24.21 9.04
C ILE A 15 -15.76 -24.50 7.56
N PRO A 16 -16.47 -23.91 6.59
CA PRO A 16 -16.17 -24.10 5.18
C PRO A 16 -14.72 -23.68 4.87
N THR A 17 -13.95 -24.57 4.23
CA THR A 17 -12.63 -24.26 3.70
C THR A 17 -12.77 -23.64 2.32
N TYR A 18 -12.28 -22.42 2.17
CA TYR A 18 -12.12 -21.78 0.87
C TYR A 18 -10.65 -21.94 0.45
N ASP A 19 -10.37 -22.48 -0.75
CA ASP A 19 -9.03 -22.36 -1.35
C ASP A 19 -8.74 -20.86 -1.46
N SER A 20 -7.58 -20.39 -1.01
CA SER A 20 -7.22 -18.96 -1.05
C SER A 20 -7.32 -18.34 -2.46
N ARG A 21 -7.31 -19.17 -3.51
CA ARG A 21 -7.54 -18.77 -4.92
C ARG A 21 -9.03 -18.72 -5.31
N ASN A 22 -9.88 -19.40 -4.55
CA ASN A 22 -11.36 -19.40 -4.61
C ASN A 22 -12.00 -18.67 -3.41
N LEU A 23 -11.23 -17.88 -2.63
CA LEU A 23 -11.79 -16.68 -1.99
C LEU A 23 -12.33 -15.87 -3.15
N VAL A 24 -13.58 -16.15 -3.53
CA VAL A 24 -14.28 -15.47 -4.62
C VAL A 24 -14.10 -14.01 -4.30
N ILE A 25 -13.18 -13.36 -5.02
CA ILE A 25 -13.02 -11.93 -4.92
C ILE A 25 -14.32 -11.46 -5.56
N ARG A 26 -15.33 -11.29 -4.72
CA ARG A 26 -16.69 -11.10 -5.20
C ARG A 26 -16.62 -9.89 -6.11
N ASP A 27 -17.10 -10.05 -7.34
CA ASP A 27 -16.94 -9.02 -8.38
C ASP A 27 -17.50 -7.67 -7.92
N ASP A 28 -18.51 -7.69 -7.03
CA ASP A 28 -19.05 -6.53 -6.35
C ASP A 28 -18.03 -5.83 -5.42
N ILE A 29 -17.29 -6.57 -4.58
CA ILE A 29 -16.22 -6.04 -3.73
C ILE A 29 -15.13 -5.41 -4.58
N MET A 30 -14.72 -6.06 -5.68
CA MET A 30 -13.71 -5.48 -6.58
C MET A 30 -14.23 -4.25 -7.32
N ALA A 31 -15.48 -4.26 -7.76
CA ALA A 31 -16.10 -3.11 -8.39
C ALA A 31 -16.13 -1.92 -7.42
N LYS A 32 -16.52 -2.15 -6.16
CA LYS A 32 -16.51 -1.12 -5.12
C LYS A 32 -15.11 -0.64 -4.75
N ALA A 33 -14.13 -1.54 -4.70
CA ALA A 33 -12.73 -1.16 -4.47
C ALA A 33 -12.19 -0.28 -5.61
N LYS A 34 -12.53 -0.59 -6.87
CA LYS A 34 -12.16 0.24 -8.04
C LYS A 34 -12.88 1.59 -8.03
N GLU A 35 -14.15 1.63 -7.65
CA GLU A 35 -14.91 2.87 -7.49
C GLU A 35 -14.26 3.76 -6.42
N LEU A 36 -13.93 3.19 -5.26
CA LEU A 36 -13.23 3.88 -4.18
C LEU A 36 -11.84 4.36 -4.62
N ALA A 37 -11.07 3.55 -5.33
CA ALA A 37 -9.79 3.95 -5.90
C ALA A 37 -9.94 5.11 -6.89
N GLY A 38 -11.01 5.11 -7.70
CA GLY A 38 -11.38 6.22 -8.57
C GLY A 38 -11.62 7.51 -7.79
N LEU A 39 -12.38 7.44 -6.70
CA LEU A 39 -12.64 8.60 -5.82
C LEU A 39 -11.34 9.12 -5.17
N ILE A 40 -10.50 8.22 -4.64
CA ILE A 40 -9.18 8.59 -4.10
C ILE A 40 -8.34 9.27 -5.19
N GLY A 41 -8.40 8.78 -6.43
CA GLY A 41 -7.71 9.39 -7.56
C GLY A 41 -8.13 10.84 -7.87
N THR A 42 -9.31 11.26 -7.41
CA THR A 42 -9.80 12.64 -7.54
C THR A 42 -9.45 13.54 -6.35
N SER A 43 -8.84 12.98 -5.30
CA SER A 43 -8.43 13.72 -4.10
C SER A 43 -7.38 14.78 -4.40
N GLU A 44 -7.31 15.79 -3.55
CA GLU A 44 -6.35 16.88 -3.71
C GLU A 44 -4.92 16.40 -3.47
N GLU A 45 -4.72 15.45 -2.56
CA GLU A 45 -3.44 14.78 -2.29
C GLU A 45 -2.89 14.11 -3.55
N VAL A 46 -3.74 13.41 -4.31
CA VAL A 46 -3.35 12.78 -5.58
C VAL A 46 -3.02 13.83 -6.64
N ARG A 47 -3.77 14.93 -6.71
CA ARG A 47 -3.48 16.03 -7.65
C ARG A 47 -2.15 16.72 -7.34
N GLN A 48 -1.87 16.96 -6.06
CA GLN A 48 -0.61 17.58 -5.62
C GLN A 48 0.58 16.69 -5.94
N PHE A 49 0.48 15.38 -5.68
CA PHE A 49 1.50 14.41 -6.06
C PHE A 49 1.75 14.39 -7.57
N GLN A 50 0.70 14.31 -8.40
CA GLN A 50 0.84 14.33 -9.86
C GLN A 50 1.52 15.61 -10.36
N LYS A 51 1.20 16.75 -9.75
CA LYS A 51 1.84 18.03 -10.09
C LYS A 51 3.31 18.04 -9.72
N ALA A 52 3.67 17.62 -8.50
CA ALA A 52 5.05 17.53 -8.04
C ALA A 52 5.84 16.54 -8.90
N GLU A 53 5.24 15.41 -9.26
CA GLU A 53 5.83 14.42 -10.17
C GLU A 53 6.16 15.01 -11.54
N GLN A 54 5.22 15.72 -12.17
CA GLN A 54 5.44 16.36 -13.47
C GLN A 54 6.56 17.40 -13.39
N MET A 55 6.61 18.20 -12.32
CA MET A 55 7.66 19.18 -12.12
C MET A 55 9.03 18.51 -11.95
N ILE A 56 9.11 17.40 -11.20
CA ILE A 56 10.34 16.61 -11.06
C ILE A 56 10.78 16.03 -12.41
N GLN A 57 9.87 15.49 -13.21
CA GLN A 57 10.17 14.91 -14.52
C GLN A 57 10.77 15.95 -15.48
N GLN A 58 10.33 17.20 -15.39
CA GLN A 58 10.81 18.29 -16.24
C GLN A 58 12.08 18.97 -15.68
N HIS A 59 12.45 18.70 -14.43
CA HIS A 59 13.57 19.37 -13.78
C HIS A 59 14.92 18.70 -14.12
N GLU A 60 15.71 19.33 -15.00
CA GLU A 60 16.95 18.76 -15.54
C GLU A 60 17.97 18.34 -14.46
N ARG A 61 18.26 19.19 -13.47
CA ARG A 61 19.20 18.87 -12.37
C ARG A 61 18.79 17.61 -11.61
N ILE A 62 17.51 17.52 -11.22
CA ILE A 62 16.95 16.36 -10.51
C ILE A 62 17.12 15.10 -11.35
N GLN A 63 16.77 15.15 -12.63
CA GLN A 63 16.93 14.00 -13.53
C GLN A 63 18.40 13.57 -13.70
N GLN A 64 19.33 14.53 -13.76
CA GLN A 64 20.77 14.27 -13.82
C GLN A 64 21.29 13.60 -12.54
N LEU A 65 20.88 14.11 -11.36
CA LEU A 65 21.23 13.53 -10.07
C LEU A 65 20.68 12.09 -9.95
N ILE A 66 19.40 11.88 -10.25
CA ILE A 66 18.77 10.55 -10.24
C ILE A 66 19.49 9.58 -11.18
N SER A 67 19.84 10.02 -12.39
CA SER A 67 20.57 9.19 -13.36
C SER A 67 21.95 8.81 -12.84
N THR A 68 22.66 9.77 -12.23
CA THR A 68 23.98 9.55 -11.65
C THR A 68 23.94 8.59 -10.46
N ILE A 69 22.99 8.77 -9.55
CA ILE A 69 22.74 7.87 -8.41
C ILE A 69 22.47 6.46 -8.91
N LYS A 70 21.55 6.29 -9.88
CA LYS A 70 21.24 4.97 -10.47
C LYS A 70 22.46 4.31 -11.12
N LYS A 71 23.33 5.09 -11.76
CA LYS A 71 24.58 4.55 -12.33
C LYS A 71 25.50 4.05 -11.22
N LYS A 72 25.70 4.84 -10.16
CA LYS A 72 26.53 4.44 -9.01
C LYS A 72 25.96 3.22 -8.28
N GLN A 73 24.65 3.12 -8.10
CA GLN A 73 24.01 1.92 -7.53
C GLN A 73 24.30 0.66 -8.36
N LYS A 74 24.34 0.76 -9.68
CA LYS A 74 24.75 -0.36 -10.54
C LYS A 74 26.24 -0.70 -10.37
N GLU A 75 27.08 0.31 -10.20
CA GLU A 75 28.51 0.11 -9.91
C GLU A 75 28.70 -0.59 -8.55
N VAL A 76 27.94 -0.23 -7.51
CA VAL A 76 27.92 -0.94 -6.22
C VAL A 76 27.63 -2.42 -6.42
N VAL A 77 26.51 -2.77 -7.08
CA VAL A 77 26.13 -4.17 -7.34
C VAL A 77 27.23 -4.91 -8.12
N ALA A 78 27.90 -4.24 -9.06
CA ALA A 78 29.01 -4.83 -9.79
C ALA A 78 30.24 -5.08 -8.89
N PHE A 79 30.64 -4.11 -8.06
CA PHE A 79 31.80 -4.25 -7.17
C PHE A 79 31.57 -5.19 -5.99
N GLU A 80 30.33 -5.32 -5.53
CA GLU A 80 29.92 -6.37 -4.59
C GLU A 80 30.19 -7.77 -5.17
N SER A 81 29.89 -7.98 -6.46
CA SER A 81 30.16 -9.25 -7.14
C SER A 81 31.66 -9.58 -7.23
N PHE A 82 32.51 -8.54 -7.27
CA PHE A 82 33.97 -8.68 -7.24
C PHE A 82 34.56 -8.72 -5.82
N GLN A 83 33.71 -8.75 -4.78
CA GLN A 83 34.09 -8.71 -3.36
C GLN A 83 35.00 -7.52 -2.99
N ASN A 84 34.91 -6.42 -3.75
CA ASN A 84 35.74 -5.23 -3.53
C ASN A 84 35.05 -4.24 -2.59
N LYS A 85 35.05 -4.57 -1.29
CA LYS A 85 34.37 -3.76 -0.26
C LYS A 85 34.85 -2.30 -0.21
N ALA A 86 36.16 -2.07 -0.34
CA ALA A 86 36.70 -0.71 -0.30
C ALA A 86 36.15 0.18 -1.42
N MET A 87 35.89 -0.38 -2.61
CA MET A 87 35.26 0.36 -3.70
C MET A 87 33.76 0.55 -3.47
N VAL A 88 33.08 -0.47 -2.94
CA VAL A 88 31.66 -0.36 -2.56
C VAL A 88 31.45 0.77 -1.56
N ASP A 89 32.19 0.78 -0.45
CA ASP A 89 32.07 1.79 0.61
C ASP A 89 32.31 3.21 0.06
N LYS A 90 33.28 3.36 -0.86
CA LYS A 90 33.56 4.64 -1.51
C LYS A 90 32.38 5.10 -2.38
N ILE A 91 31.82 4.22 -3.20
CA ILE A 91 30.71 4.57 -4.09
C ILE A 91 29.44 4.86 -3.26
N GLU A 92 29.23 4.15 -2.16
CA GLU A 92 28.13 4.43 -1.21
C GLU A 92 28.24 5.83 -0.59
N GLN A 93 29.45 6.27 -0.22
CA GLN A 93 29.67 7.66 0.23
C GLN A 93 29.33 8.67 -0.87
N GLU A 94 29.77 8.42 -2.11
CA GLU A 94 29.44 9.30 -3.24
C GLU A 94 27.92 9.30 -3.55
N ILE A 95 27.22 8.19 -3.32
CA ILE A 95 25.76 8.12 -3.43
C ILE A 95 25.11 8.97 -2.33
N ALA A 96 25.60 8.88 -1.09
CA ALA A 96 25.07 9.65 0.03
C ALA A 96 25.19 11.16 -0.22
N GLU A 97 26.35 11.63 -0.71
CA GLU A 97 26.54 13.04 -1.06
C GLU A 97 25.57 13.51 -2.15
N LEU A 98 25.32 12.67 -3.18
CA LEU A 98 24.36 12.98 -4.24
C LEU A 98 22.90 12.94 -3.74
N GLN A 99 22.59 12.07 -2.78
CA GLN A 99 21.29 12.02 -2.13
C GLN A 99 21.05 13.27 -1.28
N ASP A 100 22.05 13.70 -0.50
CA ASP A 100 21.98 14.95 0.27
C ASP A 100 21.77 16.17 -0.66
N GLU A 101 22.44 16.19 -1.81
CA GLU A 101 22.22 17.24 -2.82
C GLU A 101 20.79 17.18 -3.39
N LEU A 102 20.30 15.98 -3.69
CA LEU A 102 18.96 15.76 -4.24
C LEU A 102 17.88 16.18 -3.23
N ASP A 103 18.01 15.77 -1.98
CA ASP A 103 17.09 16.08 -0.88
C ASP A 103 17.16 17.57 -0.47
N GLY A 104 18.27 18.25 -0.76
CA GLY A 104 18.41 19.69 -0.60
C GLY A 104 17.57 20.52 -1.58
N ILE A 105 17.01 19.91 -2.64
CA ILE A 105 16.18 20.61 -3.62
C ILE A 105 14.74 20.71 -3.09
N PRO A 106 14.18 21.93 -2.90
CA PRO A 106 12.84 22.09 -2.31
C PRO A 106 11.72 21.29 -2.98
N LEU A 107 11.79 21.17 -4.31
CA LEU A 107 10.82 20.39 -5.10
C LEU A 107 10.86 18.89 -4.76
N VAL A 108 12.03 18.34 -4.41
CA VAL A 108 12.17 16.94 -4.00
C VAL A 108 11.50 16.73 -2.65
N THR A 109 11.72 17.64 -1.70
CA THR A 109 11.06 17.62 -0.40
C THR A 109 9.53 17.71 -0.53
N GLU A 110 9.03 18.61 -1.37
CA GLU A 110 7.59 18.72 -1.66
C GLU A 110 7.03 17.42 -2.27
N PHE A 111 7.78 16.79 -3.17
CA PHE A 111 7.37 15.51 -3.75
C PHE A 111 7.38 14.38 -2.71
N GLN A 112 8.39 14.28 -1.85
CA GLN A 112 8.45 13.32 -0.74
C GLN A 112 7.30 13.51 0.25
N GLN A 113 6.94 14.76 0.54
CA GLN A 113 5.77 15.08 1.36
C GLN A 113 4.49 14.59 0.68
N SER A 114 4.27 14.90 -0.59
CA SER A 114 3.08 14.46 -1.32
C SER A 114 2.98 12.93 -1.44
N GLN A 115 4.10 12.20 -1.53
CA GLN A 115 4.13 10.74 -1.43
C GLN A 115 3.65 10.25 -0.06
N SER A 116 4.15 10.88 1.00
CA SER A 116 3.76 10.54 2.38
C SER A 116 2.28 10.81 2.62
N ASP A 117 1.75 11.92 2.09
CA ASP A 117 0.34 12.30 2.20
C ASP A 117 -0.58 11.30 1.48
N ILE A 118 -0.22 10.86 0.27
CA ILE A 118 -0.95 9.79 -0.42
C ILE A 118 -0.95 8.50 0.41
N ASN A 119 0.22 8.09 0.92
CA ASN A 119 0.31 6.88 1.71
C ASN A 119 -0.55 6.98 2.99
N TYR A 120 -0.55 8.14 3.65
CA TYR A 120 -1.41 8.40 4.79
C TYR A 120 -2.90 8.31 4.43
N LEU A 121 -3.33 8.91 3.31
CA LEU A 121 -4.70 8.81 2.80
C LEU A 121 -5.11 7.34 2.57
N LEU A 122 -4.25 6.55 1.93
CA LEU A 122 -4.49 5.13 1.70
C LEU A 122 -4.60 4.35 3.02
N GLN A 123 -3.72 4.61 3.98
CA GLN A 123 -3.74 3.97 5.29
C GLN A 123 -4.98 4.33 6.11
N LEU A 124 -5.47 5.57 6.01
CA LEU A 124 -6.72 6.01 6.65
C LEU A 124 -7.91 5.21 6.10
N VAL A 125 -8.02 5.11 4.77
CA VAL A 125 -9.08 4.34 4.11
C VAL A 125 -9.05 2.88 4.54
N ILE A 126 -7.86 2.25 4.54
CA ILE A 126 -7.69 0.86 4.98
C ILE A 126 -8.10 0.69 6.44
N SER A 127 -7.80 1.67 7.30
CA SER A 127 -8.17 1.62 8.73
C SER A 127 -9.69 1.66 8.90
N VAL A 128 -10.39 2.56 8.19
CA VAL A 128 -11.87 2.60 8.20
C VAL A 128 -12.47 1.27 7.73
N ILE A 129 -11.95 0.69 6.65
CA ILE A 129 -12.41 -0.62 6.14
C ILE A 129 -12.20 -1.70 7.21
N ARG A 130 -11.01 -1.76 7.81
CA ARG A 130 -10.66 -2.73 8.86
C ARG A 130 -11.61 -2.60 10.06
N ASP A 131 -11.80 -1.39 10.57
CA ASP A 131 -12.64 -1.13 11.74
C ASP A 131 -14.10 -1.48 11.47
N THR A 132 -14.61 -1.16 10.27
CA THR A 132 -15.98 -1.51 9.85
C THR A 132 -16.18 -3.03 9.75
N VAL A 133 -15.19 -3.75 9.20
CA VAL A 133 -15.23 -5.22 9.13
C VAL A 133 -15.19 -5.82 10.53
N SER A 134 -14.31 -5.32 11.41
CA SER A 134 -14.23 -5.76 12.81
C SER A 134 -15.55 -5.55 13.54
N GLU A 135 -16.22 -4.40 13.38
CA GLU A 135 -17.53 -4.15 13.97
C GLU A 135 -18.57 -5.16 13.48
N LYS A 136 -18.65 -5.42 12.16
CA LYS A 136 -19.63 -6.35 11.60
C LYS A 136 -19.43 -7.79 12.08
N VAL A 137 -18.18 -8.26 12.13
CA VAL A 137 -17.87 -9.60 12.66
C VAL A 137 -18.21 -9.69 14.15
N ASN A 138 -17.94 -8.64 14.92
CA ASN A 138 -18.19 -8.63 16.36
C ASN A 138 -19.70 -8.49 16.69
N VAL A 139 -20.47 -7.81 15.84
CA VAL A 139 -21.94 -7.73 15.93
C VAL A 139 -22.60 -9.07 15.57
N GLU A 140 -22.10 -9.79 14.57
CA GLU A 140 -22.63 -11.13 14.22
C GLU A 140 -22.37 -12.18 15.33
N ALA A 141 -21.34 -11.99 16.16
CA ALA A 141 -21.10 -12.82 17.35
C ALA A 141 -21.95 -12.42 18.57
N GLY A 142 -22.79 -11.36 18.48
CA GLY A 142 -23.31 -10.62 19.62
C GLY A 142 -24.83 -10.41 19.72
N SER A 143 -25.66 -11.22 19.06
CA SER A 143 -27.12 -11.29 19.30
C SER A 143 -27.49 -12.73 19.69
N GLU A 144 -27.93 -13.12 20.89
CA GLU A 144 -28.74 -12.52 21.98
C GLU A 144 -28.65 -13.46 23.24
N PRO A 145 -29.24 -13.18 24.43
CA PRO A 145 -30.40 -12.31 24.66
C PRO A 145 -30.29 -11.27 25.76
N ALA A 146 -31.14 -10.25 25.61
CA ALA A 146 -31.59 -9.39 26.69
C ALA A 146 -32.07 -10.24 27.87
N THR A 147 -31.41 -10.04 29.01
CA THR A 147 -31.81 -10.59 30.30
C THR A 147 -33.15 -10.01 30.70
N THR A 148 -34.23 -10.75 30.44
CA THR A 148 -35.47 -10.60 31.21
C THR A 148 -35.22 -11.16 32.62
N SER A 149 -34.67 -10.32 33.49
CA SER A 149 -34.67 -10.53 34.94
C SER A 149 -35.91 -9.86 35.50
N GLY A 150 -36.92 -10.68 35.78
CA GLY A 150 -38.18 -10.26 36.41
C GLY A 150 -38.84 -11.44 37.08
N TYR A 151 -38.27 -11.92 38.19
CA TYR A 151 -38.96 -12.76 39.16
C TYR A 151 -39.85 -11.89 40.06
N GLY A 152 -41.12 -12.26 40.15
CA GLY A 152 -42.17 -11.76 41.05
C GLY A 152 -43.52 -12.02 40.37
N GLU A 153 -44.41 -12.89 40.84
CA GLU A 153 -44.73 -13.38 42.20
C GLU A 153 -44.88 -14.90 42.28
#